data_AF-A0A0E0MW01-F1
#
_entry.id   AF-A0A0E0MW01-F1
#
_cell.length_a   1.000
_cell.length_b   1.000
_cell.length_c   1.000
_cell.angle_alpha   90.00
_cell.angle_beta   90.00
_cell.angle_gamma   90.00
#
_symmetry.space_group_name_H-M   'P 1'
#
loop_
_entity.id
_entity.type
_entity.pdbx_description
1 polymer ?
#
loop_
_entity_poly.entity_id
_entity_poly.type
_entity_poly.pdbx_seq_one_letter_code
_entity_poly.pdbx_strand_id
1 'polypeptide(L)'
;MTLVKIGPWGGNGGSAQDISVPPKKLLGVTIYSSDAIRSIAFNYIGVDGQEYAIGPWGGGEGTSTEIKLGSSEQIKEISGTHGPVYDLADIVTYLKIVTSANNTYEAGVPNGKEFSIPLQDSGHVVGFFGRSGTLIDAIGIYIKFGPSERVKEVSGTHGTLQTLADILTYLKIVTDVTTHEFGVPNGTAFSVPLQDDARAVGFFARSGLLVDAIGVYVQP
;
A
#
# COMPACT_ATOMS: atom_id res chain seq x y z
N MET A 1 4.49 5.80 -11.30
CA MET A 1 3.68 5.53 -10.08
C MET A 1 2.31 5.07 -10.55
N THR A 2 1.85 3.92 -10.09
CA THR A 2 0.57 3.35 -10.53
C THR A 2 -0.46 3.52 -9.43
N LEU A 3 -1.52 4.28 -9.73
CA LEU A 3 -2.70 4.41 -8.88
C LEU A 3 -3.75 3.40 -9.39
N VAL A 4 -4.28 2.58 -8.50
CA VAL A 4 -5.28 1.55 -8.85
C VAL A 4 -6.56 1.81 -8.10
N LYS A 5 -7.70 1.70 -8.80
CA LYS A 5 -9.04 1.72 -8.20
C LYS A 5 -9.52 0.29 -8.03
N ILE A 6 -9.99 -0.06 -6.84
CA ILE A 6 -10.64 -1.35 -6.58
C ILE A 6 -12.02 -1.11 -5.97
N GLY A 7 -13.00 -1.91 -6.42
CA GLY A 7 -14.41 -1.76 -6.08
C GLY A 7 -15.19 -1.00 -7.17
N PRO A 8 -16.31 -0.33 -6.83
CA PRO A 8 -16.85 -0.21 -5.48
C PRO A 8 -17.64 -1.48 -5.07
N TRP A 9 -17.73 -1.73 -3.77
CA TRP A 9 -18.59 -2.76 -3.16
C TRP A 9 -19.81 -2.10 -2.54
N GLY A 10 -20.99 -2.66 -2.79
CA GLY A 10 -22.28 -2.10 -2.38
C GLY A 10 -23.26 -1.89 -3.55
N GLY A 11 -24.33 -1.15 -3.28
CA GLY A 11 -25.45 -0.94 -4.18
C GLY A 11 -25.27 0.18 -5.21
N ASN A 12 -26.23 0.25 -6.14
CA ASN A 12 -26.28 1.28 -7.20
C ASN A 12 -27.05 2.55 -6.79
N GLY A 13 -27.47 2.67 -5.53
CA GLY A 13 -28.18 3.83 -5.02
C GLY A 13 -27.29 5.08 -4.91
N GLY A 14 -27.83 6.14 -4.32
CA GLY A 14 -27.10 7.39 -4.09
C GLY A 14 -26.55 8.07 -5.35
N SER A 15 -25.65 9.04 -5.12
CA SER A 15 -24.89 9.73 -6.15
C SER A 15 -23.44 9.26 -6.15
N ALA A 16 -22.81 9.22 -7.34
CA ALA A 16 -21.40 8.90 -7.47
C ALA A 16 -20.55 9.93 -6.73
N GLN A 17 -19.57 9.43 -5.98
CA GLN A 17 -18.61 10.21 -5.23
C GLN A 17 -17.20 9.87 -5.70
N ASP A 18 -16.42 10.89 -6.02
CA ASP A 18 -15.03 10.74 -6.41
C ASP A 18 -14.24 12.00 -6.08
N ILE A 19 -12.91 11.89 -6.13
CA ILE A 19 -11.97 12.97 -5.91
C ILE A 19 -11.43 13.48 -7.25
N SER A 20 -11.22 14.79 -7.35
CA SER A 20 -10.75 15.44 -8.58
C SER A 20 -9.23 15.42 -8.74
N VAL A 21 -8.50 15.42 -7.62
CA VAL A 21 -7.03 15.42 -7.62
C VAL A 21 -6.52 14.03 -7.22
N PRO A 22 -5.64 13.40 -8.02
CA PRO A 22 -5.10 12.10 -7.69
C PRO A 22 -4.42 12.09 -6.30
N PRO A 23 -4.75 11.13 -5.42
CA PRO A 23 -4.23 11.09 -4.08
C PRO A 23 -2.80 10.53 -4.05
N LYS A 24 -1.93 11.17 -3.26
CA LYS A 24 -0.54 10.75 -3.05
C LYS A 24 -0.34 10.07 -1.69
N LYS A 25 -1.03 10.54 -0.64
CA LYS A 25 -0.92 10.06 0.74
C LYS A 25 -2.20 10.35 1.52
N LEU A 26 -2.78 9.33 2.16
CA LEU A 26 -3.90 9.51 3.09
C LEU A 26 -3.37 9.99 4.45
N LEU A 27 -4.08 10.91 5.10
CA LEU A 27 -3.72 11.48 6.40
C LEU A 27 -4.64 10.99 7.52
N GLY A 28 -5.91 10.80 7.22
CA GLY A 28 -6.89 10.34 8.19
C GLY A 28 -8.25 10.09 7.57
N VAL A 29 -9.06 9.35 8.31
CA VAL A 29 -10.42 8.96 7.93
C VAL A 29 -11.33 9.12 9.14
N THR A 30 -12.52 9.64 8.93
CA THR A 30 -13.60 9.68 9.92
C THR A 30 -14.79 8.94 9.34
N ILE A 31 -15.26 7.93 10.06
CA ILE A 31 -16.39 7.10 9.66
C ILE A 31 -17.48 7.28 10.71
N TYR A 32 -18.67 7.70 10.30
CA TYR A 32 -19.85 7.66 11.15
C TYR A 32 -20.67 6.42 10.84
N SER A 33 -21.08 5.71 11.89
CA SER A 33 -21.84 4.47 11.76
C SER A 33 -22.91 4.31 12.84
N SER A 34 -23.91 3.48 12.51
CA SER A 34 -24.85 2.88 13.46
C SER A 34 -24.99 1.40 13.10
N ASP A 35 -26.16 0.95 12.63
CA ASP A 35 -26.38 -0.39 12.07
C ASP A 35 -25.73 -0.54 10.67
N ALA A 36 -25.30 0.57 10.06
CA ALA A 36 -24.61 0.63 8.78
C ALA A 36 -23.63 1.81 8.73
N ILE A 37 -22.83 1.89 7.67
CA ILE A 37 -21.96 3.04 7.42
C ILE A 37 -22.81 4.22 6.93
N ARG A 38 -22.85 5.28 7.74
CA ARG A 38 -23.68 6.46 7.50
C ARG A 38 -22.94 7.50 6.68
N SER A 39 -21.69 7.79 7.05
CA SER A 39 -20.83 8.65 6.26
C SER A 39 -19.35 8.35 6.40
N ILE A 40 -18.60 8.83 5.42
CA ILE A 40 -17.13 8.83 5.42
C ILE A 40 -16.61 10.21 5.03
N ALA A 41 -15.62 10.69 5.78
CA ALA A 41 -14.81 11.85 5.44
C ALA A 41 -13.33 11.47 5.55
N PHE A 42 -12.46 12.12 4.78
CA PHE A 42 -11.04 11.83 4.82
C PHE A 42 -10.19 12.99 4.32
N ASN A 43 -8.95 13.04 4.79
CA ASN A 43 -7.96 14.02 4.34
C ASN A 43 -6.81 13.32 3.63
N TYR A 44 -6.32 13.92 2.55
CA TYR A 44 -5.18 13.39 1.81
C TYR A 44 -4.31 14.51 1.22
N ILE A 45 -3.04 14.19 0.97
CA ILE A 45 -2.14 15.01 0.17
C ILE A 45 -2.26 14.58 -1.30
N GLY A 46 -2.54 15.52 -2.19
CA GLY A 46 -2.61 15.31 -3.64
C GLY A 46 -1.24 15.15 -4.29
N VAL A 47 -1.23 14.75 -5.56
CA VAL A 47 0.00 14.69 -6.37
C VAL A 47 0.65 16.06 -6.57
N ASP A 48 -0.12 17.14 -6.44
CA ASP A 48 0.32 18.53 -6.46
C ASP A 48 0.89 19.02 -5.11
N GLY A 49 0.87 18.16 -4.08
CA GLY A 49 1.41 18.46 -2.76
C GLY A 49 0.45 19.24 -1.85
N GLN A 50 -0.77 19.55 -2.29
CA GLN A 50 -1.77 20.22 -1.46
C GLN A 50 -2.56 19.23 -0.61
N GLU A 51 -3.07 19.68 0.53
CA GLU A 51 -4.00 18.91 1.36
C GLU A 51 -5.44 19.13 0.91
N TYR A 52 -6.21 18.05 0.85
CA TYR A 52 -7.61 18.02 0.49
C TYR A 52 -8.40 17.35 1.60
N ALA A 53 -9.47 18.01 2.06
CA ALA A 53 -10.50 17.42 2.91
C ALA A 53 -11.70 17.03 2.04
N ILE A 54 -12.14 15.77 2.14
CA ILE A 54 -13.22 15.20 1.35
C ILE A 54 -14.36 14.76 2.25
N GLY A 55 -15.58 15.00 1.80
CA GLY A 55 -16.80 14.60 2.48
C GLY A 55 -17.27 15.60 3.55
N PRO A 56 -18.14 15.17 4.48
CA PRO A 56 -18.64 13.81 4.58
C PRO A 56 -19.50 13.42 3.36
N TRP A 57 -19.23 12.25 2.81
CA TRP A 57 -20.17 11.58 1.89
C TRP A 57 -21.15 10.78 2.74
N GLY A 58 -22.46 10.89 2.48
CA GLY A 58 -23.49 10.27 3.30
C GLY A 58 -24.06 11.18 4.40
N GLY A 59 -24.73 10.60 5.39
CA GLY A 59 -25.33 11.31 6.54
C GLY A 59 -24.39 11.44 7.75
N GLY A 60 -24.35 12.61 8.40
CA GLY A 60 -23.35 13.00 9.42
C GLY A 60 -23.68 12.70 10.89
N GLU A 61 -24.54 11.74 11.19
CA GLU A 61 -24.89 11.38 12.59
C GLU A 61 -24.50 9.93 12.89
N GLY A 62 -24.26 9.58 14.17
CA GLY A 62 -23.89 8.22 14.60
C GLY A 62 -22.64 8.18 15.47
N THR A 63 -22.13 6.97 15.75
CA THR A 63 -20.86 6.75 16.43
C THR A 63 -19.72 7.04 15.47
N SER A 64 -18.78 7.90 15.90
CA SER A 64 -17.59 8.26 15.12
C SER A 64 -16.45 7.29 15.42
N THR A 65 -15.86 6.75 14.35
CA THR A 65 -14.56 6.06 14.36
C THR A 65 -13.55 6.96 13.65
N GLU A 66 -12.61 7.51 14.41
CA GLU A 66 -11.54 8.38 13.90
C GLU A 66 -10.23 7.60 13.71
N ILE A 67 -9.66 7.70 12.51
CA ILE A 67 -8.38 7.13 12.13
C ILE A 67 -7.43 8.29 11.83
N LYS A 68 -6.44 8.49 12.70
CA LYS A 68 -5.37 9.48 12.51
C LYS A 68 -4.09 8.74 12.20
N LEU A 69 -3.63 8.83 10.96
CA LEU A 69 -2.43 8.10 10.53
C LEU A 69 -1.18 8.87 10.97
N GLY A 70 -0.24 8.16 11.58
CA GLY A 70 1.11 8.67 11.81
C GLY A 70 1.83 9.06 10.51
N SER A 71 2.94 9.80 10.63
CA SER A 71 3.69 10.33 9.47
C SER A 71 4.11 9.27 8.45
N SER A 72 4.35 8.03 8.90
CA SER A 72 4.70 6.87 8.06
C SER A 72 3.68 5.74 8.12
N GLU A 73 2.56 5.93 8.84
CA GLU A 73 1.54 4.90 8.98
C GLU A 73 0.66 4.84 7.73
N GLN A 74 0.31 3.62 7.32
CA GLN A 74 -0.42 3.35 6.10
C GLN A 74 -1.55 2.35 6.37
N ILE A 75 -2.67 2.48 5.65
CA ILE A 75 -3.71 1.45 5.67
C ILE A 75 -3.25 0.29 4.79
N LYS A 76 -3.20 -0.91 5.38
CA LYS A 76 -2.72 -2.16 4.76
C LYS A 76 -3.83 -3.18 4.55
N GLU A 77 -4.94 -3.05 5.24
CA GLU A 77 -6.12 -3.86 4.99
C GLU A 77 -7.36 -2.99 5.04
N ILE A 78 -8.27 -3.24 4.13
CA ILE A 78 -9.66 -2.83 4.26
C ILE A 78 -10.55 -4.02 3.93
N SER A 79 -11.48 -4.31 4.83
CA SER A 79 -12.50 -5.34 4.68
C SER A 79 -13.83 -4.81 5.18
N GLY A 80 -14.91 -5.48 4.84
CA GLY A 80 -16.24 -5.00 5.19
C GLY A 80 -17.34 -5.91 4.69
N THR A 81 -18.58 -5.48 4.92
CA THR A 81 -19.77 -6.12 4.36
C THR A 81 -20.69 -5.08 3.72
N HIS A 82 -21.48 -5.53 2.75
CA HIS A 82 -22.57 -4.76 2.17
C HIS A 82 -23.81 -5.63 1.97
N GLY A 83 -24.99 -5.06 2.13
CA GLY A 83 -26.25 -5.80 2.01
C GLY A 83 -27.46 -4.98 2.46
N PRO A 84 -28.62 -5.64 2.63
CA PRO A 84 -29.85 -4.94 2.96
C PRO A 84 -29.83 -4.38 4.38
N VAL A 85 -30.26 -3.12 4.53
CA VAL A 85 -30.40 -2.42 5.82
C VAL A 85 -31.66 -1.57 5.76
N TYR A 86 -32.51 -1.68 6.79
CA TYR A 86 -33.84 -1.07 6.78
C TYR A 86 -34.60 -1.49 5.50
N ASP A 87 -35.18 -0.54 4.77
CA ASP A 87 -35.86 -0.77 3.48
C ASP A 87 -34.93 -0.58 2.26
N LEU A 88 -33.60 -0.47 2.48
CA LEU A 88 -32.60 -0.29 1.43
C LEU A 88 -31.96 -1.63 1.06
N ALA A 89 -31.89 -1.92 -0.24
CA ALA A 89 -31.54 -3.25 -0.73
C ALA A 89 -30.05 -3.61 -0.60
N ASP A 90 -29.13 -2.64 -0.75
CA ASP A 90 -27.69 -2.90 -0.72
C ASP A 90 -26.91 -1.64 -0.30
N ILE A 91 -26.40 -1.66 0.93
CA ILE A 91 -25.70 -0.57 1.62
C ILE A 91 -24.43 -1.14 2.26
N VAL A 92 -23.35 -0.35 2.32
CA VAL A 92 -22.15 -0.72 3.08
C VAL A 92 -22.50 -0.74 4.58
N THR A 93 -22.49 -1.93 5.16
CA THR A 93 -22.96 -2.16 6.53
C THR A 93 -21.83 -2.11 7.55
N TYR A 94 -20.63 -2.49 7.13
CA TYR A 94 -19.48 -2.64 8.01
C TYR A 94 -18.17 -2.32 7.29
N LEU A 95 -17.23 -1.73 8.02
CA LEU A 95 -15.86 -1.51 7.61
C LEU A 95 -14.89 -1.90 8.73
N LYS A 96 -13.86 -2.63 8.35
CA LYS A 96 -12.67 -2.90 9.15
C LYS A 96 -11.45 -2.37 8.41
N ILE A 97 -10.61 -1.62 9.12
CA ILE A 97 -9.38 -1.04 8.60
C ILE A 97 -8.23 -1.47 9.51
N VAL A 98 -7.15 -2.00 8.90
CA VAL A 98 -5.91 -2.35 9.61
C VAL A 98 -4.76 -1.52 9.06
N THR A 99 -3.97 -0.93 9.95
CA THR A 99 -2.81 -0.12 9.57
C THR A 99 -1.50 -0.90 9.68
N SER A 100 -0.44 -0.34 9.09
CA SER A 100 0.93 -0.85 9.20
C SER A 100 1.48 -0.82 10.63
N ALA A 101 0.83 -0.12 11.56
CA ALA A 101 1.15 -0.13 12.98
C ALA A 101 0.34 -1.19 13.77
N ASN A 102 -0.37 -2.08 13.07
CA ASN A 102 -1.29 -3.08 13.63
C ASN A 102 -2.46 -2.50 14.44
N ASN A 103 -2.81 -1.22 14.21
CA ASN A 103 -4.05 -0.66 14.74
C ASN A 103 -5.21 -1.19 13.92
N THR A 104 -6.28 -1.61 14.60
CA THR A 104 -7.53 -2.08 13.98
C THR A 104 -8.65 -1.12 14.32
N TYR A 105 -9.39 -0.69 13.31
CA TYR A 105 -10.54 0.19 13.43
C TYR A 105 -11.75 -0.46 12.79
N GLU A 106 -12.88 -0.46 13.49
CA GLU A 106 -14.10 -1.11 13.06
C GLU A 106 -15.26 -0.09 13.15
N ALA A 107 -16.18 -0.13 12.19
CA ALA A 107 -17.34 0.76 12.12
C ALA A 107 -18.53 0.02 11.48
N GLY A 108 -19.73 0.26 12.01
CA GLY A 108 -20.96 -0.40 11.58
C GLY A 108 -21.14 -1.81 12.13
N VAL A 109 -22.07 -2.56 11.56
CA VAL A 109 -22.43 -3.92 11.99
C VAL A 109 -22.28 -4.88 10.81
N PRO A 110 -21.48 -5.96 10.94
CA PRO A 110 -21.32 -6.95 9.88
C PRO A 110 -22.66 -7.57 9.47
N ASN A 111 -23.06 -7.35 8.22
CA ASN A 111 -24.30 -7.89 7.65
C ASN A 111 -24.23 -7.91 6.11
N GLY A 112 -24.58 -9.05 5.51
CA GLY A 112 -24.60 -9.21 4.05
C GLY A 112 -23.32 -9.83 3.49
N LYS A 113 -22.96 -9.43 2.28
CA LYS A 113 -21.83 -9.97 1.52
C LYS A 113 -20.52 -9.31 1.93
N GLU A 114 -19.51 -10.13 2.17
CA GLU A 114 -18.17 -9.68 2.54
C GLU A 114 -17.34 -9.22 1.33
N PHE A 115 -16.45 -8.27 1.59
CA PHE A 115 -15.29 -7.95 0.76
C PHE A 115 -14.05 -7.80 1.63
N SER A 116 -12.88 -8.12 1.09
CA SER A 116 -11.61 -7.95 1.79
C SER A 116 -10.48 -7.72 0.81
N ILE A 117 -9.66 -6.72 1.10
CA ILE A 117 -8.46 -6.36 0.35
C ILE A 117 -7.28 -6.28 1.31
N PRO A 118 -6.61 -7.41 1.57
CA PRO A 118 -5.31 -7.42 2.22
C PRO A 118 -4.25 -6.94 1.22
N LEU A 119 -3.54 -5.86 1.55
CA LEU A 119 -2.46 -5.33 0.73
C LEU A 119 -1.14 -5.93 1.19
N GLN A 120 -0.63 -6.88 0.40
CA GLN A 120 0.77 -7.33 0.49
C GLN A 120 1.69 -6.30 -0.18
N ASP A 121 3.00 -6.38 0.11
CA ASP A 121 4.03 -5.49 -0.44
C ASP A 121 3.93 -4.00 -0.05
N SER A 122 4.46 -3.13 -0.91
CA SER A 122 4.49 -1.67 -0.75
C SER A 122 3.14 -0.98 -1.04
N GLY A 123 2.07 -1.76 -1.29
CA GLY A 123 0.71 -1.28 -1.49
C GLY A 123 0.10 -0.66 -0.24
N HIS A 124 -0.63 0.44 -0.38
CA HIS A 124 -1.43 1.04 0.69
C HIS A 124 -2.59 1.87 0.13
N VAL A 125 -3.65 2.02 0.92
CA VAL A 125 -4.79 2.89 0.57
C VAL A 125 -4.38 4.36 0.69
N VAL A 126 -4.73 5.17 -0.31
CA VAL A 126 -4.43 6.61 -0.37
C VAL A 126 -5.68 7.48 -0.49
N GLY A 127 -6.86 6.89 -0.67
CA GLY A 127 -8.12 7.63 -0.78
C GLY A 127 -9.29 6.69 -1.08
N PHE A 128 -10.48 7.28 -1.19
CA PHE A 128 -11.72 6.56 -1.41
C PHE A 128 -12.49 7.14 -2.59
N PHE A 129 -13.39 6.34 -3.16
CA PHE A 129 -14.45 6.75 -4.08
C PHE A 129 -15.69 5.90 -3.78
N GLY A 130 -16.83 6.19 -4.37
CA GLY A 130 -18.01 5.35 -4.11
C GLY A 130 -19.32 5.94 -4.56
N ARG A 131 -20.37 5.61 -3.82
CA ARG A 131 -21.72 6.12 -4.00
C ARG A 131 -22.33 6.42 -2.64
N SER A 132 -23.01 7.55 -2.51
CA SER A 132 -23.65 7.93 -1.25
C SER A 132 -24.99 8.63 -1.46
N GLY A 133 -25.94 8.31 -0.59
CA GLY A 133 -27.18 9.03 -0.36
C GLY A 133 -27.25 9.44 1.11
N THR A 134 -28.25 8.95 1.84
CA THR A 134 -28.35 9.09 3.31
C THR A 134 -27.36 8.20 4.06
N LEU A 135 -26.93 7.10 3.42
CA LEU A 135 -25.91 6.15 3.87
C LEU A 135 -24.85 6.00 2.76
N ILE A 136 -23.81 5.21 3.03
CA ILE A 136 -22.86 4.80 1.99
C ILE A 136 -23.45 3.63 1.21
N ASP A 137 -23.95 3.91 0.01
CA ASP A 137 -24.48 2.89 -0.90
C ASP A 137 -23.37 1.96 -1.38
N ALA A 138 -22.21 2.51 -1.77
CA ALA A 138 -21.06 1.72 -2.19
C ALA A 138 -19.74 2.41 -1.87
N ILE A 139 -18.70 1.62 -1.60
CA ILE A 139 -17.36 2.12 -1.27
C ILE A 139 -16.30 1.46 -2.13
N GLY A 140 -15.36 2.24 -2.63
CA GLY A 140 -14.18 1.80 -3.34
C GLY A 140 -12.95 2.54 -2.83
N ILE A 141 -11.77 2.00 -3.17
CA ILE A 141 -10.49 2.50 -2.67
C ILE A 141 -9.53 2.84 -3.80
N TYR A 142 -8.75 3.87 -3.56
CA TYR A 142 -7.54 4.18 -4.30
C TYR A 142 -6.35 3.54 -3.60
N ILE A 143 -5.63 2.68 -4.31
CA ILE A 143 -4.40 2.05 -3.84
C ILE A 143 -3.23 2.65 -4.58
N LYS A 144 -2.20 2.98 -3.81
CA LYS A 144 -0.89 3.31 -4.32
C LYS A 144 0.07 2.20 -3.93
N PHE A 145 0.74 1.66 -4.94
CA PHE A 145 1.93 0.86 -4.70
C PHE A 145 3.10 1.80 -4.47
N GLY A 146 3.93 1.51 -3.46
CA GLY A 146 5.22 2.14 -3.35
C GLY A 146 5.99 1.98 -4.67
N PRO A 147 7.03 2.80 -4.90
CA PRO A 147 7.91 2.55 -6.03
C PRO A 147 8.31 1.07 -6.01
N SER A 148 8.24 0.39 -7.16
CA SER A 148 8.99 -0.86 -7.31
C SER A 148 10.42 -0.48 -6.95
N GLU A 149 10.96 -1.02 -5.86
CA GLU A 149 12.32 -0.71 -5.46
C GLU A 149 13.24 -1.16 -6.59
N ARG A 150 13.91 -0.21 -7.25
CA ARG A 150 14.79 -0.48 -8.39
C ARG A 150 16.21 -0.49 -7.87
N VAL A 151 16.89 -1.62 -8.05
CA VAL A 151 18.33 -1.67 -7.86
C VAL A 151 18.97 -0.67 -8.82
N LYS A 152 19.85 0.17 -8.28
CA LYS A 152 20.70 1.15 -8.98
C LYS A 152 22.16 0.72 -9.01
N GLU A 153 22.59 -0.04 -8.00
CA GLU A 153 23.96 -0.52 -7.90
C GLU A 153 23.98 -1.86 -7.20
N VAL A 154 24.85 -2.75 -7.66
CA VAL A 154 25.25 -3.94 -6.91
C VAL A 154 26.77 -3.91 -6.77
N SER A 155 27.24 -3.88 -5.54
CA SER A 155 28.67 -3.90 -5.20
C SER A 155 28.95 -4.86 -4.06
N GLY A 156 30.21 -5.15 -3.80
CA GLY A 156 30.56 -6.12 -2.78
C GLY A 156 32.05 -6.42 -2.72
N THR A 157 32.41 -7.46 -1.99
CA THR A 157 33.75 -8.05 -2.00
C THR A 157 33.67 -9.55 -2.17
N HIS A 158 34.65 -10.12 -2.87
CA HIS A 158 34.89 -11.57 -2.90
C HIS A 158 36.33 -11.87 -2.51
N GLY A 159 36.56 -13.04 -1.93
CA GLY A 159 37.89 -13.44 -1.48
C GLY A 159 37.92 -14.84 -0.89
N THR A 160 39.01 -15.15 -0.20
CA THR A 160 39.18 -16.45 0.45
C THR A 160 38.47 -16.48 1.80
N LEU A 161 37.58 -17.44 1.99
CA LEU A 161 36.97 -17.74 3.28
C LEU A 161 37.41 -19.14 3.74
N GLN A 162 38.15 -19.20 4.84
CA GLN A 162 38.82 -20.41 5.32
C GLN A 162 39.74 -21.01 4.24
N THR A 163 39.36 -22.14 3.63
CA THR A 163 40.10 -22.82 2.56
C THR A 163 39.45 -22.65 1.18
N LEU A 164 38.28 -22.01 1.11
CA LEU A 164 37.53 -21.80 -0.13
C LEU A 164 37.92 -20.44 -0.74
N ALA A 165 38.42 -20.47 -1.97
CA ALA A 165 38.73 -19.27 -2.75
C ALA A 165 37.48 -18.77 -3.51
N ASP A 166 37.53 -17.50 -3.94
CA ASP A 166 36.50 -16.86 -4.76
C ASP A 166 35.09 -16.95 -4.17
N ILE A 167 34.95 -16.66 -2.88
CA ILE A 167 33.67 -16.62 -2.18
C ILE A 167 33.21 -15.17 -2.03
N LEU A 168 31.94 -14.91 -2.27
CA LEU A 168 31.29 -13.62 -1.98
C LEU A 168 31.26 -13.41 -0.46
N THR A 169 32.02 -12.44 0.04
CA THR A 169 32.17 -12.15 1.48
C THR A 169 31.27 -11.02 1.94
N TYR A 170 30.95 -10.09 1.04
CA TYR A 170 30.07 -8.95 1.29
C TYR A 170 29.29 -8.59 0.03
N LEU A 171 28.02 -8.24 0.21
CA LEU A 171 27.13 -7.78 -0.84
C LEU A 171 26.39 -6.52 -0.39
N LYS A 172 26.44 -5.48 -1.22
CA LYS A 172 25.72 -4.22 -1.09
C LYS A 172 24.80 -4.05 -2.28
N ILE A 173 23.51 -3.87 -2.02
CA ILE A 173 22.50 -3.56 -3.03
C ILE A 173 21.98 -2.17 -2.73
N VAL A 174 22.27 -1.20 -3.62
CA VAL A 174 21.75 0.16 -3.53
C VAL A 174 20.53 0.25 -4.43
N THR A 175 19.45 0.79 -3.90
CA THR A 175 18.20 0.97 -4.65
C THR A 175 17.84 2.44 -4.74
N ASP A 176 16.75 2.74 -5.43
CA ASP A 176 16.16 4.07 -5.46
C ASP A 176 15.50 4.49 -4.14
N VAL A 177 15.40 3.57 -3.16
CA VAL A 177 14.78 3.79 -1.86
C VAL A 177 15.78 3.70 -0.70
N THR A 178 16.62 2.66 -0.67
CA THR A 178 17.52 2.38 0.46
C THR A 178 18.77 1.59 0.04
N THR A 179 19.62 1.24 0.99
CA THR A 179 20.77 0.36 0.80
C THR A 179 20.63 -0.86 1.71
N HIS A 180 20.89 -2.05 1.15
CA HIS A 180 20.91 -3.32 1.87
C HIS A 180 22.32 -3.91 1.85
N GLU A 181 22.81 -4.35 3.01
CA GLU A 181 24.18 -4.85 3.19
C GLU A 181 24.18 -6.23 3.86
N PHE A 182 24.99 -7.15 3.35
CA PHE A 182 25.08 -8.53 3.81
C PHE A 182 26.54 -8.96 3.92
N GLY A 183 26.90 -9.65 5.01
CA GLY A 183 28.27 -10.12 5.25
C GLY A 183 29.21 -9.02 5.78
N VAL A 184 30.52 -9.25 5.65
CA VAL A 184 31.57 -8.31 6.14
C VAL A 184 32.56 -8.04 5.01
N PRO A 185 32.82 -6.76 4.65
CA PRO A 185 33.76 -6.42 3.58
C PRO A 185 35.14 -7.04 3.83
N ASN A 186 35.54 -7.97 2.97
CA ASN A 186 36.82 -8.67 3.08
C ASN A 186 37.25 -9.24 1.73
N GLY A 187 38.45 -8.89 1.26
CA GLY A 187 38.97 -9.32 -0.04
C GLY A 187 38.84 -8.26 -1.14
N THR A 188 38.73 -8.70 -2.38
CA THR A 188 38.73 -7.83 -3.57
C THR A 188 37.33 -7.27 -3.82
N ALA A 189 37.22 -5.95 -3.98
CA ALA A 189 35.95 -5.27 -4.23
C ALA A 189 35.49 -5.36 -5.68
N PHE A 190 34.18 -5.36 -5.89
CA PHE A 190 33.53 -5.19 -7.19
C PHE A 190 32.36 -4.20 -7.08
N SER A 191 32.01 -3.55 -8.20
CA SER A 191 30.82 -2.70 -8.30
C SER A 191 30.30 -2.72 -9.74
N VAL A 192 28.98 -2.79 -9.87
CA VAL A 192 28.22 -2.71 -11.11
C VAL A 192 27.22 -1.56 -10.94
N PRO A 193 27.61 -0.31 -11.24
CA PRO A 193 26.66 0.80 -11.30
C PRO A 193 25.77 0.64 -12.54
N LEU A 194 24.46 0.84 -12.37
CA LEU A 194 23.51 0.84 -13.48
C LEU A 194 23.40 2.26 -14.03
N GLN A 195 23.30 2.39 -15.36
CA GLN A 195 23.06 3.68 -16.03
C GLN A 195 21.65 4.20 -15.71
N ASP A 196 21.41 5.51 -15.89
CA ASP A 196 20.18 6.18 -15.43
C ASP A 196 18.88 5.64 -16.04
N ASP A 197 18.94 5.07 -17.25
CA ASP A 197 17.82 4.41 -17.94
C ASP A 197 17.72 2.92 -17.61
N ALA A 198 18.84 2.30 -17.26
CA ALA A 198 18.95 0.87 -17.02
C ALA A 198 18.24 0.40 -15.73
N ARG A 199 17.68 -0.79 -15.78
CA ARG A 199 17.01 -1.46 -14.65
C ARG A 199 17.58 -2.86 -14.45
N ALA A 200 17.93 -3.19 -13.21
CA ALA A 200 18.11 -4.60 -12.84
C ALA A 200 16.75 -5.32 -12.90
N VAL A 201 16.67 -6.37 -13.70
CA VAL A 201 15.46 -7.19 -13.88
C VAL A 201 15.63 -8.61 -13.34
N GLY A 202 16.83 -8.96 -12.90
CA GLY A 202 17.11 -10.24 -12.25
C GLY A 202 18.56 -10.37 -11.83
N PHE A 203 18.87 -11.50 -11.19
CA PHE A 203 20.22 -11.88 -10.78
C PHE A 203 20.54 -13.28 -11.31
N PHE A 204 21.82 -13.57 -11.47
CA PHE A 204 22.34 -14.92 -11.66
C PHE A 204 23.52 -15.14 -10.73
N ALA A 205 23.72 -16.37 -10.29
CA ALA A 205 24.79 -16.68 -9.35
C ALA A 205 25.39 -18.06 -9.63
N ARG A 206 26.63 -18.25 -9.18
CA ARG A 206 27.25 -19.56 -9.01
C ARG A 206 27.39 -19.81 -7.52
N SER A 207 26.97 -20.98 -7.07
CA SER A 207 27.02 -21.36 -5.66
C SER A 207 27.25 -22.85 -5.47
N GLY A 208 27.99 -23.18 -4.41
CA GLY A 208 28.07 -24.52 -3.82
C GLY A 208 27.56 -24.47 -2.37
N LEU A 209 28.46 -24.72 -1.41
CA LEU A 209 28.17 -24.52 0.02
C LEU A 209 27.95 -23.04 0.35
N LEU A 210 28.61 -22.14 -0.39
CA LEU A 210 28.54 -20.69 -0.28
C LEU A 210 28.30 -20.09 -1.68
N VAL A 211 28.02 -18.79 -1.75
CA VAL A 211 27.92 -18.07 -3.02
C VAL A 211 29.33 -17.74 -3.51
N ASP A 212 29.71 -18.28 -4.67
CA ASP A 212 31.03 -18.05 -5.26
C ASP A 212 31.02 -16.74 -6.08
N ALA A 213 29.95 -16.51 -6.83
CA ALA A 213 29.82 -15.35 -7.71
C ALA A 213 28.36 -14.94 -7.89
N ILE A 214 28.14 -13.64 -8.12
CA ILE A 214 26.83 -13.06 -8.42
C ILE A 214 26.96 -12.05 -9.57
N GLY A 215 25.94 -12.01 -10.41
CA GLY A 215 25.77 -11.03 -11.49
C GLY A 215 24.32 -10.58 -11.61
N VAL A 216 24.09 -9.55 -12.43
CA VAL A 216 22.80 -8.89 -12.60
C VAL A 216 22.38 -8.92 -14.07
N TYR A 217 21.12 -9.25 -14.33
CA TYR A 217 20.49 -9.00 -15.61
C TYR A 217 19.99 -7.56 -15.66
N VAL A 218 20.45 -6.82 -16.67
CA VAL A 218 20.14 -5.41 -16.85
C VAL A 218 19.34 -5.24 -18.14
N GLN A 219 18.24 -4.50 -18.07
CA GLN A 219 17.47 -4.08 -19.23
C GLN A 219 17.60 -2.55 -19.39
N PRO A 220 17.81 -2.01 -20.61
CA PRO A 220 17.69 -0.59 -20.86
C PRO A 220 16.27 -0.06 -20.62
#